data_AF-A0A0J8R925-F1
#
_entry.id   AF-A0A0J8R925-F1
#
_cell.length_a   1.000
_cell.length_b   1.000
_cell.length_c   1.000
_cell.angle_alpha   90.00
_cell.angle_beta   90.00
_cell.angle_gamma   90.00
#
_symmetry.space_group_name_H-M   'P 1'
#
loop_
_entity.id
_entity.type
_entity.pdbx_description
1 polymer ?
#
loop_
_entity_poly.entity_id
_entity_poly.type
_entity_poly.pdbx_seq_one_letter_code
_entity_poly.pdbx_strand_id
1 'polypeptide(L)'
;MQPRAVQGMLDFDFICKAHHTIRRRYWGTSETLLPVYQSVGKAMAKHTDVDVVVNFASSRSVYSSTMELMQYPQIKTIAIVNRRCPGESMV
;
A
#
# COMPACT_ATOMS: atom_id res chain seq x y z
N MET A 1 7.15 -3.20 8.61
CA MET A 1 6.89 -3.68 7.23
C MET A 1 6.06 -4.96 7.30
N GLN A 2 5.11 -5.16 6.37
CA GLN A 2 4.17 -6.29 6.38
C GLN A 2 4.33 -7.19 5.13
N PRO A 3 5.41 -7.98 5.02
CA PRO A 3 5.70 -8.77 3.81
C PRO A 3 4.64 -9.86 3.54
N ARG A 4 4.06 -10.45 4.60
CA ARG A 4 3.01 -11.47 4.46
C ARG A 4 1.72 -10.94 3.84
N ALA A 5 1.32 -9.72 4.21
CA ALA A 5 0.12 -9.10 3.68
C ALA A 5 0.30 -8.75 2.19
N VAL A 6 1.47 -8.23 1.82
CA VAL A 6 1.82 -7.93 0.43
C VAL A 6 1.86 -9.21 -0.41
N GLN A 7 2.46 -10.29 0.09
CA GLN A 7 2.44 -11.58 -0.61
C GLN A 7 1.02 -12.11 -0.78
N GLY A 8 0.16 -12.03 0.24
CA GLY A 8 -1.24 -12.44 0.11
C GLY A 8 -2.03 -11.64 -0.91
N MET A 9 -1.76 -10.33 -1.05
CA MET A 9 -2.35 -9.50 -2.10
C MET A 9 -1.88 -9.93 -3.50
N LEU A 10 -0.60 -10.29 -3.67
CA LEU A 10 -0.09 -10.87 -4.91
C LEU A 10 -0.68 -12.26 -5.15
N ASP A 11 -0.76 -13.14 -4.17
CA ASP A 11 -1.33 -14.48 -4.40
C ASP A 11 -2.81 -14.37 -4.83
N PHE A 12 -3.56 -13.43 -4.26
CA PHE A 12 -4.93 -13.13 -4.65
C PHE A 12 -5.03 -12.59 -6.07
N ASP A 13 -4.21 -11.62 -6.43
CA ASP A 13 -4.20 -11.03 -7.78
C ASP A 13 -3.81 -12.08 -8.85
N PHE A 14 -3.02 -13.11 -8.48
CA PHE A 14 -2.75 -14.26 -9.36
C PHE A 14 -4.03 -14.99 -9.73
N ILE A 15 -4.78 -15.33 -8.69
CA ILE A 15 -5.88 -16.27 -8.74
C ILE A 15 -7.02 -15.58 -9.47
N CYS A 16 -7.19 -14.29 -9.23
CA CYS A 16 -8.17 -13.44 -9.88
C CYS A 16 -7.87 -13.14 -11.35
N LYS A 17 -6.65 -13.43 -11.87
CA LYS A 17 -6.23 -13.12 -13.25
C LYS A 17 -6.52 -11.66 -13.64
N ALA A 18 -6.28 -10.70 -12.74
CA ALA A 18 -6.53 -9.30 -13.06
C ALA A 18 -5.69 -8.89 -14.29
N HIS A 19 -6.37 -8.52 -15.36
CA HIS A 19 -5.78 -8.20 -16.66
C HIS A 19 -5.06 -6.84 -16.60
N HIS A 20 -3.87 -6.78 -15.97
CA HIS A 20 -2.93 -5.68 -16.19
C HIS A 20 -1.98 -6.06 -17.33
N THR A 21 -2.30 -5.56 -18.51
CA THR A 21 -1.51 -5.71 -19.72
C THR A 21 -0.20 -4.92 -19.57
N ILE A 22 0.87 -5.58 -19.12
CA ILE A 22 2.25 -5.52 -19.66
C ILE A 22 2.93 -6.82 -19.23
N ARG A 23 3.08 -7.75 -20.17
CA ARG A 23 3.66 -9.08 -19.93
C ARG A 23 5.19 -9.03 -19.98
N ARG A 24 5.85 -9.39 -18.88
CA ARG A 24 6.88 -10.44 -18.81
C ARG A 24 6.79 -11.11 -17.42
N ARG A 25 6.56 -12.44 -17.43
CA ARG A 25 6.34 -13.37 -16.29
C ARG A 25 7.61 -13.47 -15.41
N TYR A 26 7.58 -13.86 -14.11
CA TYR A 26 6.69 -14.81 -13.45
C TYR A 26 6.07 -14.37 -12.11
N TRP A 27 4.97 -15.06 -11.82
CA TRP A 27 4.14 -15.06 -10.62
C TRP A 27 4.01 -16.52 -10.18
N GLY A 28 4.51 -16.87 -9.00
CA GLY A 28 4.76 -18.26 -8.56
C GLY A 28 6.24 -18.55 -8.30
N THR A 29 7.07 -18.69 -9.35
CA THR A 29 8.49 -19.12 -9.28
C THR A 29 9.53 -18.11 -9.81
N SER A 30 9.20 -16.82 -9.95
CA SER A 30 10.23 -15.78 -10.13
C SER A 30 10.04 -14.66 -9.11
N GLU A 31 11.14 -14.30 -8.45
CA GLU A 31 11.21 -13.17 -7.55
C GLU A 31 10.97 -11.88 -8.32
N THR A 32 9.88 -11.20 -8.01
CA THR A 32 9.68 -9.80 -8.38
C THR A 32 10.19 -8.96 -7.23
N LEU A 33 11.20 -8.12 -7.49
CA LEU A 33 11.72 -7.18 -6.51
C LEU A 33 10.76 -5.99 -6.38
N LEU A 34 10.04 -5.93 -5.27
CA LEU A 34 9.21 -4.77 -4.94
C LEU A 34 10.09 -3.63 -4.40
N PRO A 35 10.02 -2.43 -5.00
CA PRO A 35 10.83 -1.30 -4.55
C PRO A 35 10.34 -0.82 -3.18
N VAL A 36 11.26 -0.71 -2.23
CA VAL A 36 11.00 -0.15 -0.90
C VAL A 36 11.56 1.26 -0.84
N TYR A 37 10.70 2.22 -0.52
CA TYR A 37 11.07 3.62 -0.39
C TYR A 37 11.06 4.05 1.07
N GLN A 38 12.05 4.87 1.47
CA GLN A 38 12.11 5.45 2.80
C GLN A 38 11.22 6.69 2.97
N SER A 39 10.80 7.31 1.86
CA SER A 39 10.00 8.53 1.85
C SER A 39 8.83 8.36 0.89
N VAL A 40 7.66 8.83 1.31
CA VAL A 40 6.43 8.81 0.52
C VAL A 40 6.61 9.60 -0.78
N GLY A 41 7.24 10.78 -0.72
CA GLY A 41 7.46 11.61 -1.90
C GLY A 41 8.27 10.91 -3.01
N LYS A 42 9.28 10.11 -2.64
CA LYS A 42 10.05 9.31 -3.62
C LYS A 42 9.20 8.20 -4.26
N ALA A 43 8.30 7.59 -3.49
CA ALA A 43 7.39 6.56 -3.99
C ALA A 43 6.36 7.18 -4.96
N MET A 44 5.73 8.28 -4.56
CA MET A 44 4.69 8.96 -5.34
C MET A 44 5.24 9.54 -6.66
N ALA A 45 6.48 10.05 -6.66
CA ALA A 45 7.12 10.56 -7.86
C ALA A 45 7.49 9.47 -8.87
N LYS A 46 7.79 8.25 -8.42
CA LYS A 46 8.11 7.12 -9.32
C LYS A 46 6.88 6.35 -9.79
N HIS A 47 5.79 6.41 -9.04
CA HIS A 47 4.54 5.70 -9.29
C HIS A 47 3.38 6.68 -9.35
N THR A 48 3.32 7.47 -10.42
CA THR A 48 2.32 8.53 -10.63
C THR A 48 0.93 7.98 -10.97
N ASP A 49 0.84 6.71 -11.34
CA ASP A 49 -0.37 5.97 -11.69
C ASP A 49 -1.09 5.37 -10.48
N VAL A 50 -0.47 5.39 -9.30
CA VAL A 50 -1.04 4.83 -8.07
C VAL A 50 -2.11 5.76 -7.49
N ASP A 51 -3.27 5.19 -7.22
CA ASP A 51 -4.44 5.86 -6.65
C ASP A 51 -4.90 5.30 -5.30
N VAL A 52 -4.45 4.10 -4.92
CA VAL A 52 -4.80 3.45 -3.65
C VAL A 52 -3.57 3.24 -2.77
N VAL A 53 -3.68 3.58 -1.48
CA VAL A 53 -2.65 3.28 -0.46
C VAL A 53 -3.24 2.47 0.69
N VAL A 54 -2.56 1.38 1.05
CA VAL A 54 -2.87 0.60 2.25
C VAL A 54 -1.89 0.98 3.36
N ASN A 55 -2.39 1.68 4.37
CA ASN A 55 -1.61 2.18 5.49
C ASN A 55 -1.63 1.18 6.67
N PHE A 56 -0.51 0.50 6.87
CA PHE A 56 -0.25 -0.39 8.02
C PHE A 56 0.50 0.30 9.16
N ALA A 57 0.51 1.64 9.21
CA ALA A 57 1.13 2.40 10.28
C ALA A 57 0.53 2.03 11.64
N SER A 58 1.36 2.12 12.68
CA SER A 58 0.92 1.87 14.05
C SER A 58 -0.07 2.93 14.50
N SER A 59 -0.84 2.60 15.53
CA SER A 59 -1.80 3.49 16.18
C SER A 59 -1.31 4.91 16.47
N ARG A 60 -0.03 5.06 16.82
CA ARG A 60 0.57 6.36 17.14
C ARG A 60 1.03 7.15 15.91
N SER A 61 1.22 6.50 14.77
CA SER A 61 1.76 7.09 13.54
C SER A 61 0.74 7.17 12.40
N VAL A 62 -0.37 6.45 12.52
CA VAL A 62 -1.40 6.37 11.48
C VAL A 62 -1.99 7.73 11.12
N TYR A 63 -2.18 8.62 12.09
CA TYR A 63 -2.74 9.95 11.87
C TYR A 63 -1.79 10.81 11.03
N SER A 64 -0.54 10.96 11.46
CA SER A 64 0.46 11.76 10.75
C SER A 64 0.75 11.20 9.36
N SER A 65 0.85 9.88 9.20
CA SER A 65 1.08 9.25 7.90
C SER A 65 -0.10 9.44 6.95
N THR A 66 -1.33 9.41 7.45
CA THR A 66 -2.52 9.63 6.62
C THR A 66 -2.64 11.09 6.19
N MET A 67 -2.32 12.03 7.08
CA MET A 67 -2.28 13.47 6.74
C MET A 67 -1.21 13.78 5.69
N GLU A 68 -0.04 13.14 5.77
CA GLU A 68 1.00 13.25 4.72
C GLU A 68 0.49 12.69 3.38
N LEU A 69 -0.16 11.52 3.39
CA LEU A 69 -0.70 10.89 2.18
C LEU A 69 -1.80 11.73 1.51
N MET A 70 -2.64 12.41 2.29
CA MET A 70 -3.70 13.28 1.75
C MET A 70 -3.16 14.53 1.01
N GLN A 71 -1.88 14.88 1.18
CA GLN A 71 -1.26 15.97 0.42
C GLN A 71 -1.01 15.60 -1.05
N TYR A 72 -1.07 14.31 -1.40
CA TYR A 72 -0.83 13.82 -2.75
C TYR A 72 -2.16 13.65 -3.50
N PRO A 73 -2.47 14.51 -4.49
CA PRO A 73 -3.77 14.50 -5.17
C PRO A 73 -4.02 13.26 -6.02
N GLN A 74 -2.98 12.49 -6.35
CA GLN A 74 -3.10 11.22 -7.08
C GLN A 74 -3.79 10.12 -6.25
N ILE A 75 -3.70 10.19 -4.91
CA ILE A 75 -4.29 9.18 -4.02
C ILE A 75 -5.77 9.49 -3.82
N LYS A 76 -6.62 8.56 -4.28
CA LYS A 76 -8.08 8.65 -4.14
C LYS A 76 -8.60 7.84 -2.97
N THR A 77 -7.87 6.80 -2.56
CA THR A 77 -8.33 5.88 -1.51
C THR A 77 -7.19 5.52 -0.57
N ILE A 78 -7.42 5.68 0.73
CA ILE A 78 -6.48 5.28 1.79
C ILE A 78 -7.17 4.24 2.67
N ALA A 79 -6.71 3.00 2.62
CA ALA A 79 -7.18 1.92 3.50
C ALA A 79 -6.30 1.87 4.76
N ILE A 80 -6.88 2.18 5.92
CA ILE A 80 -6.17 2.16 7.20
C ILE A 80 -6.37 0.80 7.87
N VAL A 81 -5.28 0.05 8.04
CA VAL A 81 -5.29 -1.24 8.73
C VAL A 81 -4.63 -1.09 10.10
N ASN A 82 -5.41 -0.63 11.07
CA ASN A 82 -4.95 -0.49 12.45
C ASN A 82 -5.94 -1.13 13.42
N ARG A 83 -5.46 -2.13 14.17
CA ARG A 83 -6.28 -2.92 15.09
C ARG A 83 -6.68 -2.18 16.37
N ARG A 84 -6.02 -1.07 16.70
CA ARG A 84 -6.35 -0.22 17.85
C ARG A 84 -6.01 1.23 17.51
N CYS A 85 -7.00 2.06 17.18
CA CYS A 85 -6.79 3.50 17.11
C CYS A 85 -6.64 4.03 18.56
N PRO A 86 -5.61 4.82 18.91
CA PRO A 86 -5.50 5.42 20.22
C PRO A 86 -6.15 6.82 20.15
N GLY A 87 -7.36 6.98 20.68
CA GLY A 87 -7.90 8.33 20.89
C GLY A 87 -9.36 8.60 20.57
N GLU A 88 -10.22 7.58 20.37
CA GLU A 88 -11.65 7.79 20.57
C GLU A 88 -12.06 7.11 21.87
N SER A 89 -11.97 7.87 22.97
CA SER A 89 -13.03 7.82 23.96
C SER A 89 -14.32 8.16 23.21
N MET A 90 -15.18 7.17 23.00
CA MET A 90 -16.59 7.37 22.70
C MET A 90 -17.12 8.44 23.66
N VAL A 91 -17.44 9.61 23.13
CA VAL A 91 -18.47 10.48 23.69
C VAL A 91 -19.72 10.22 22.86
#